data_AF-A0A662IZP5-F1
#
_entry.id   AF-A0A662IZP5-F1
#
_cell.length_a   1.000
_cell.length_b   1.000
_cell.length_c   1.000
_cell.angle_alpha   90.00
_cell.angle_beta   90.00
_cell.angle_gamma   90.00
#
_symmetry.space_group_name_H-M   'P 1'
#
loop_
_entity.id
_entity.type
_entity.pdbx_description
1 polymer ?
#
loop_
_entity_poly.entity_id
_entity_poly.type
_entity_poly.pdbx_seq_one_letter_code
_entity_poly.pdbx_strand_id
1 'polypeptide(L)' 'RLEEQGLNPENFKHHLKCYDYGMPPHAGWGLGLARLLMIITGKDDIREVVLYPRDRWRLTP' A
#
# COMPACT_ATOMS: atom_id res chain seq x y z
N ARG A 1 9.19 5.73 17.62
CA ARG A 1 7.96 5.63 16.78
C ARG A 1 7.41 4.23 16.60
N LEU A 2 8.16 3.23 16.12
CA LEU A 2 7.62 1.86 15.99
C LEU A 2 7.14 1.32 17.36
N GLU A 3 7.98 1.44 18.38
CA GLU A 3 7.64 1.02 19.76
C GLU A 3 6.50 1.85 20.35
N GLU A 4 6.47 3.16 20.09
CA GLU A 4 5.35 4.06 20.48
C GLU A 4 4.01 3.63 19.85
N GLN A 5 4.05 3.02 18.66
CA GLN A 5 2.88 2.47 17.97
C GLN A 5 2.57 1.02 18.38
N GLY A 6 3.30 0.46 19.34
CA GLY A 6 3.13 -0.92 19.81
C GLY A 6 3.63 -1.99 18.84
N LEU A 7 4.47 -1.61 17.87
CA LEU A 7 5.03 -2.53 16.87
C LEU A 7 6.39 -3.07 17.35
N ASN A 8 6.63 -4.37 17.16
CA ASN A 8 7.92 -5.00 17.49
C ASN A 8 8.97 -4.67 16.41
N PRO A 9 10.09 -3.98 16.74
CA PRO A 9 11.13 -3.63 15.78
C PRO A 9 11.80 -4.81 15.08
N GLU A 10 11.90 -5.98 15.73
CA GLU A 10 12.57 -7.14 15.13
C GLU A 10 11.85 -7.65 13.87
N ASN A 11 10.53 -7.45 13.76
CA ASN A 11 9.77 -7.80 12.56
C ASN A 11 10.17 -6.97 11.33
N PHE A 12 10.81 -5.80 11.55
CA PHE A 12 11.20 -4.86 10.50
C PHE A 12 12.72 -4.80 10.31
N LYS A 13 13.49 -5.67 10.98
CA LYS A 13 14.97 -5.66 10.99
C LYS A 13 15.59 -5.54 9.59
N HIS A 14 15.06 -6.29 8.63
CA HIS A 14 15.55 -6.27 7.25
C HIS A 14 15.35 -4.89 6.59
N HIS A 15 14.20 -4.26 6.82
CA HIS A 15 13.90 -2.93 6.28
C HIS A 15 14.71 -1.83 6.98
N LEU A 16 14.83 -1.90 8.32
CA LEU A 16 15.56 -0.91 9.11
C LEU A 16 17.06 -0.90 8.82
N LYS A 17 17.66 -2.05 8.55
CA LYS A 17 19.09 -2.16 8.22
C LYS A 17 19.51 -1.33 7.01
N CYS A 18 18.61 -1.07 6.06
CA CYS A 18 18.90 -0.24 4.90
C CYS A 18 19.20 1.23 5.28
N TYR A 19 18.68 1.70 6.41
CA TYR A 19 18.86 3.08 6.85
C TYR A 19 20.25 3.32 7.49
N ASP A 20 20.89 2.26 8.00
CA ASP A 20 22.22 2.32 8.65
C ASP A 20 23.35 2.67 7.66
N TYR A 21 23.13 2.48 6.36
CA TYR A 21 24.12 2.74 5.31
C TYR A 21 24.07 4.17 4.73
N GLY A 22 23.48 5.12 5.46
CA GLY A 22 23.45 6.54 5.06
C GLY A 22 22.33 6.88 4.08
N MET A 23 21.10 6.44 4.38
CA MET A 23 19.93 6.74 3.56
C MET A 23 19.67 8.27 3.52
N PRO A 24 19.59 8.90 2.33
CA PRO A 24 19.28 10.32 2.22
C PRO A 24 17.85 10.63 2.68
N PRO A 25 17.56 11.88 3.07
CA PRO A 25 16.19 12.30 3.36
C PRO A 25 15.33 12.11 2.10
N HIS A 26 14.26 11.33 2.24
CA HIS A 26 13.35 11.01 1.15
C HIS A 26 11.90 11.21 1.59
N ALA A 27 11.05 11.50 0.61
CA ALA A 27 9.61 11.54 0.75
C ALA A 27 8.97 10.90 -0.48
N GLY A 28 7.72 10.49 -0.35
CA GLY A 28 6.98 9.87 -1.43
C GLY A 28 5.49 9.93 -1.15
N TRP A 29 4.71 9.55 -2.17
CA TRP A 29 3.26 9.46 -2.09
C TRP A 29 2.80 8.19 -2.82
N GLY A 30 1.68 7.64 -2.37
CA GLY A 30 1.05 6.47 -2.98
C GLY A 30 -0.31 6.83 -3.52
N LEU A 31 -0.59 6.42 -4.76
CA LEU A 31 -1.89 6.60 -5.40
C LEU A 31 -2.45 5.25 -5.85
N GLY A 32 -3.66 4.94 -5.41
CA GLY A 32 -4.36 3.74 -5.85
C GLY A 32 -4.92 3.93 -7.27
N LEU A 33 -4.33 3.29 -8.27
CA LEU A 33 -4.76 3.40 -9.68
C LEU A 33 -6.27 3.12 -9.85
N ALA A 34 -6.78 2.05 -9.26
CA ALA A 34 -8.20 1.72 -9.36
C ALA A 34 -9.09 2.82 -8.74
N ARG A 35 -8.68 3.43 -7.60
CA ARG A 35 -9.42 4.54 -7.00
C ARG A 35 -9.34 5.82 -7.84
N LEU A 36 -8.20 6.09 -8.47
CA LEU A 36 -8.09 7.18 -9.43
C LEU A 36 -9.06 6.97 -10.60
N LEU A 37 -9.12 5.74 -11.14
CA LEU A 37 -10.04 5.41 -12.22
C LEU A 37 -11.51 5.54 -11.82
N MET A 38 -11.90 5.17 -10.60
CA MET A 38 -13.27 5.41 -10.09
C MET A 38 -13.65 6.89 -10.18
N ILE A 39 -12.74 7.78 -9.75
CA ILE A 39 -12.97 9.23 -9.79
C ILE A 39 -13.07 9.72 -11.25
N ILE A 40 -12.16 9.29 -12.11
CA ILE A 40 -12.14 9.69 -13.53
C ILE A 40 -13.40 9.20 -14.26
N THR A 41 -13.88 8.00 -13.95
CA THR A 41 -15.00 7.35 -14.66
C THR A 41 -16.36 7.58 -13.98
N GLY A 42 -16.39 8.22 -12.81
CA GLY A 42 -17.61 8.46 -12.03
C GLY A 42 -18.25 7.17 -11.50
N LYS A 43 -17.44 6.16 -11.18
CA LYS A 43 -17.93 4.85 -10.70
C LYS A 43 -17.91 4.77 -9.18
N ASP A 44 -18.96 4.18 -8.62
CA ASP A 44 -19.13 4.03 -7.17
C ASP A 44 -18.52 2.73 -6.62
N ASP A 45 -18.39 1.67 -7.43
CA ASP A 45 -17.71 0.42 -7.03
C ASP A 45 -16.36 0.24 -7.77
N ILE A 46 -15.30 -0.01 -7.00
CA ILE A 46 -13.95 -0.30 -7.50
C ILE A 46 -13.91 -1.52 -8.43
N ARG A 47 -14.86 -2.44 -8.29
CA ARG A 47 -14.97 -3.65 -9.12
C ARG A 47 -15.38 -3.33 -10.56
N GLU A 48 -15.97 -2.16 -10.81
CA GLU A 48 -16.32 -1.72 -12.16
C GLU A 48 -15.12 -1.22 -12.96
N VAL A 49 -14.02 -0.85 -12.30
CA VAL A 49 -12.81 -0.29 -12.93
C VAL A 49 -11.62 -1.24 -12.89
N VAL A 50 -11.79 -2.45 -12.35
CA VAL A 50 -10.76 -3.49 -12.28
C VAL A 50 -11.24 -4.72 -13.07
N LEU A 51 -10.44 -5.16 -14.03
CA LEU A 51 -10.81 -6.27 -14.93
C LEU A 51 -11.10 -7.59 -14.20
N TYR A 52 -10.24 -7.94 -13.24
CA TYR A 52 -10.39 -9.12 -12.39
C TYR A 52 -10.36 -8.69 -10.91
N PRO A 53 -11.50 -8.28 -10.34
CA PRO A 53 -11.54 -7.78 -8.98
C PRO A 53 -11.25 -8.91 -7.99
N ARG A 54 -10.35 -8.62 -7.04
CA ARG A 54 -10.00 -9.52 -5.93
C ARG A 54 -10.65 -9.03 -4.67
N ASP A 55 -11.41 -9.90 -4.03
CA ASP A 55 -11.94 -9.65 -2.69
C ASP A 55 -11.81 -10.91 -1.82
N ARG A 56 -12.22 -10.81 -0.56
CA ARG A 56 -12.17 -11.92 0.40
C ARG A 56 -12.99 -13.15 -0.02
N TRP A 57 -13.93 -13.01 -0.95
CA TRP A 57 -14.86 -14.04 -1.40
C TRP A 57 -14.65 -14.46 -2.87
N ARG A 58 -13.91 -13.67 -3.65
CA ARG A 58 -13.66 -13.85 -5.08
C ARG A 58 -12.15 -13.99 -5.32
N LEU A 59 -11.75 -15.24 -5.56
CA LEU A 59 -10.38 -15.66 -5.84
C LEU A 59 -10.18 -16.19 -7.26
N THR A 60 -11.22 -16.24 -8.07
CA THR A 60 -11.15 -16.70 -9.46
C THR A 60 -12.09 -15.87 -10.37
N PRO A 61 -11.67 -15.56 -11.61
CA PRO A 61 -10.27 -15.47 -12.04
C PRO A 61 -9.45 -14.52 -11.15
#